data_AF-A0A972F6S7-F1
#
_entry.id   AF-A0A972F6S7-F1
#
_cell.length_a   1.000
_cell.length_b   1.000
_cell.length_c   1.000
_cell.angle_alpha   90.00
_cell.angle_beta   90.00
_cell.angle_gamma   90.00
#
_symmetry.space_group_name_H-M   'P 1'
#
loop_
_entity.id
_entity.type
_entity.pdbx_description
1 polymer ?
#
loop_
_entity_poly.entity_id
_entity_poly.type
_entity_poly.pdbx_seq_one_letter_code
_entity_poly.pdbx_strand_id
1 'polypeptide(L)'
;MIPAGFVAWTLLEYLLHRFALHGIEPFRRWHLEHHRDPAKPLQTPVLFSLMLVGAFVSLPFALPDAHAPALFAVGLCIGQVSQEIVHHRLHRTDSPSNRWLAARWREHGYHHEVDGNAAYGTCTGFWDRVFGTSPRQDRHIS
;
A
#
# COMPACT_ATOMS: atom_id res chain seq x y z
N MET A 1 -9.36 -15.44 -11.27
CA MET A 1 -8.41 -15.54 -10.14
C MET A 1 -7.44 -14.35 -10.07
N ILE A 2 -6.79 -13.92 -11.16
CA ILE A 2 -5.91 -12.73 -11.15
C ILE A 2 -6.60 -11.46 -10.60
N PRO A 3 -7.81 -11.05 -11.06
CA PRO A 3 -8.45 -9.85 -10.52
C PRO A 3 -8.76 -9.97 -9.02
N ALA A 4 -9.11 -11.17 -8.55
CA ALA A 4 -9.35 -11.43 -7.14
C ALA A 4 -8.08 -11.27 -6.31
N GLY A 5 -6.92 -11.74 -6.83
CA GLY A 5 -5.61 -11.52 -6.22
C GLY A 5 -5.26 -10.03 -6.14
N PHE A 6 -5.49 -9.28 -7.22
CA PHE A 6 -5.27 -7.83 -7.21
C PHE A 6 -6.14 -7.10 -6.18
N VAL A 7 -7.44 -7.42 -6.13
CA VAL A 7 -8.35 -6.84 -5.13
C VAL A 7 -7.91 -7.22 -3.70
N ALA A 8 -7.52 -8.47 -3.48
CA ALA A 8 -7.00 -8.93 -2.20
C ALA A 8 -5.72 -8.18 -1.80
N TRP A 9 -4.84 -7.86 -2.77
CA TRP A 9 -3.68 -7.02 -2.51
C TRP A 9 -4.06 -5.65 -1.98
N THR A 10 -5.07 -4.98 -2.53
CA THR A 10 -5.47 -3.65 -2.03
C THR A 10 -5.91 -3.67 -0.55
N LEU A 11 -6.49 -4.78 -0.09
CA LEU A 11 -6.81 -4.96 1.32
C LEU A 11 -5.53 -5.20 2.14
N LEU A 12 -4.65 -6.06 1.63
CA LEU A 12 -3.41 -6.40 2.30
C LEU A 12 -2.50 -5.16 2.45
N GLU A 13 -2.36 -4.35 1.40
CA GLU A 13 -1.71 -3.05 1.41
C GLU A 13 -2.22 -2.20 2.57
N TYR A 14 -3.54 -2.02 2.69
CA TYR A 14 -4.17 -1.25 3.76
C TYR A 14 -3.80 -1.80 5.15
N LEU A 15 -3.93 -3.12 5.34
CA LEU A 15 -3.65 -3.77 6.63
C LEU A 15 -2.17 -3.67 7.00
N LEU A 16 -1.26 -3.90 6.04
CA LEU A 16 0.17 -3.80 6.26
C LEU A 16 0.57 -2.37 6.57
N HIS A 17 0.05 -1.39 5.82
CA HIS A 17 0.36 0.01 6.08
C HIS A 17 -0.11 0.42 7.48
N ARG A 18 -1.36 0.13 7.83
CA ARG A 18 -1.94 0.52 9.13
C ARG A 18 -1.33 -0.21 10.32
N PHE A 19 -1.22 -1.53 10.27
CA PHE A 19 -0.87 -2.33 11.45
C PHE A 19 0.61 -2.69 11.51
N ALA A 20 1.26 -2.96 10.37
CA ALA A 20 2.67 -3.31 10.36
C ALA A 20 3.53 -2.03 10.31
N LEU A 21 3.37 -1.20 9.27
CA LEU A 21 4.21 -0.03 9.05
C LEU A 21 3.97 1.09 10.07
N HIS A 22 2.79 1.18 10.70
CA HIS A 22 2.54 2.15 11.79
C HIS A 22 2.51 1.52 13.19
N GLY A 23 2.46 0.18 13.31
CA GLY A 23 2.26 -0.49 14.60
C GLY A 23 3.45 -1.32 15.12
N ILE A 24 4.30 -1.86 14.25
CA ILE A 24 5.28 -2.89 14.63
C ILE A 24 6.72 -2.41 14.39
N GLU A 25 7.61 -2.57 15.38
CA GLU A 25 9.04 -2.34 15.19
C GLU A 25 9.72 -3.52 14.48
N PRO A 26 10.75 -3.30 13.63
CA PRO A 26 11.38 -2.01 13.27
C PRO A 26 10.65 -1.25 12.15
N PHE A 27 9.59 -1.81 11.57
CA PHE A 27 8.88 -1.23 10.42
C PHE A 27 8.34 0.16 10.71
N ARG A 28 7.80 0.39 11.91
CA ARG A 28 7.34 1.70 12.38
C ARG A 28 8.42 2.75 12.29
N ARG A 29 9.62 2.46 12.78
CA ARG A 29 10.73 3.41 12.71
C ARG A 29 11.11 3.75 11.28
N TRP A 30 11.24 2.76 10.40
CA TRP A 30 11.61 2.99 9.00
C TRP A 30 10.54 3.77 8.24
N HIS A 31 9.28 3.48 8.51
CA HIS A 31 8.18 4.19 7.90
C HIS A 31 8.10 5.64 8.38
N LEU A 32 8.28 5.89 9.68
CA LEU A 32 8.38 7.24 10.22
C LEU A 32 9.59 8.01 9.67
N GLU A 33 10.71 7.34 9.36
CA GLU A 33 11.85 7.98 8.70
C GLU A 33 11.51 8.38 7.27
N HIS A 34 10.82 7.51 6.52
CA HIS A 34 10.31 7.83 5.19
C HIS A 34 9.28 8.98 5.21
N HIS A 35 8.43 9.05 6.25
CA HIS A 35 7.52 10.18 6.46
C HIS A 35 8.24 11.51 6.58
N ARG A 36 9.40 11.53 7.24
CA ARG A 36 10.21 12.74 7.44
C ARG A 36 11.00 13.14 6.20
N ASP A 37 11.44 12.15 5.43
CA ASP A 37 12.21 12.35 4.20
C ASP A 37 11.68 11.40 3.12
N PRO A 38 10.68 11.87 2.33
CA PRO A 38 10.08 11.05 1.27
C PRO A 38 11.07 10.63 0.17
N ALA A 39 12.20 11.34 0.05
CA ALA A 39 13.25 10.98 -0.90
C ALA A 39 14.07 9.77 -0.43
N LYS A 40 14.08 9.47 0.87
CA LYS A 40 14.59 8.19 1.37
C LYS A 40 13.64 7.08 0.98
N PRO A 41 14.12 6.03 0.30
CA PRO A 41 13.32 4.84 0.06
C PRO A 41 12.81 4.31 1.39
N LEU A 42 11.53 3.93 1.44
CA LEU A 42 11.02 3.16 2.55
C LEU A 42 11.93 1.94 2.69
N GLN A 43 12.65 1.85 3.81
CA GLN A 43 13.51 0.71 4.11
C GLN A 43 12.66 -0.51 4.50
N THR A 44 11.51 -0.72 3.84
CA THR A 44 10.85 -2.01 3.82
C THR A 44 11.91 -2.99 3.36
N PRO A 45 12.37 -3.91 4.24
CA PRO A 45 13.43 -4.82 3.87
C PRO A 45 12.96 -5.51 2.61
N VAL A 46 13.81 -5.51 1.58
CA VAL A 46 13.58 -6.31 0.37
C VAL A 46 13.21 -7.74 0.78
N LEU A 47 13.76 -8.23 1.91
CA LEU A 47 13.41 -9.47 2.56
C LEU A 47 11.93 -9.59 3.01
N PHE A 48 11.29 -8.52 3.51
CA PHE A 48 9.87 -8.55 3.88
C PHE A 48 8.98 -8.68 2.64
N SER A 49 9.21 -7.86 1.61
CA SER A 49 8.49 -7.98 0.33
C SER A 49 8.75 -9.34 -0.32
N LEU A 50 9.97 -9.86 -0.29
CA LEU A 50 10.33 -11.18 -0.82
C LEU A 50 9.76 -12.34 0.01
N MET A 51 9.68 -12.23 1.34
CA MET A 51 9.06 -13.25 2.18
C MET A 51 7.55 -13.26 2.00
N LEU A 52 6.94 -12.09 1.83
CA LEU A 52 5.51 -11.97 1.59
C LEU A 52 5.14 -12.54 0.21
N VAL A 53 5.86 -12.13 -0.84
CA VAL A 53 5.74 -12.70 -2.19
C VAL A 53 6.05 -14.19 -2.18
N GLY A 54 7.13 -14.61 -1.49
CA GLY A 54 7.51 -16.02 -1.36
C GLY A 54 6.44 -16.86 -0.68
N ALA A 55 5.84 -16.38 0.41
CA ALA A 55 4.74 -17.05 1.08
C ALA A 55 3.49 -17.13 0.19
N PHE A 56 3.13 -16.05 -0.49
CA PHE A 56 1.94 -16.01 -1.35
C PHE A 56 2.09 -16.78 -2.67
N VAL A 57 3.31 -16.88 -3.20
CA VAL A 57 3.62 -17.64 -4.41
C VAL A 57 3.80 -19.13 -4.10
N SER A 58 4.41 -19.50 -2.97
CA SER A 58 4.70 -20.91 -2.63
C SER A 58 3.50 -21.70 -2.11
N LEU A 59 2.61 -21.07 -1.34
CA LEU A 59 1.42 -21.71 -0.77
C LEU A 59 0.50 -22.37 -1.83
N PRO A 60 0.25 -21.74 -3.00
CA PRO A 60 -0.37 -22.36 -4.17
C PRO A 60 0.19 -23.72 -4.61
N PHE A 61 1.51 -23.87 -4.61
CA PHE A 61 2.18 -25.06 -5.17
C PHE A 61 2.21 -26.26 -4.21
N ALA A 62 1.81 -26.05 -2.95
CA ALA A 62 1.59 -27.14 -2.00
C ALA A 62 0.22 -27.85 -2.20
N LEU A 63 -0.64 -27.32 -3.09
CA LEU A 63 -1.98 -27.86 -3.32
C LEU A 63 -2.02 -28.77 -4.57
N PRO A 64 -2.83 -29.84 -4.58
CA PRO A 64 -2.94 -30.76 -5.72
C PRO A 64 -3.45 -30.12 -7.02
N ASP A 65 -4.13 -28.97 -6.94
CA ASP A 65 -4.55 -28.14 -8.08
C ASP A 65 -4.05 -26.70 -7.88
N ALA A 66 -2.85 -26.44 -8.37
CA ALA A 66 -2.17 -25.15 -8.20
C ALA A 66 -2.60 -24.09 -9.21
N HIS A 67 -3.47 -24.39 -10.18
CA HIS A 67 -3.72 -23.48 -11.31
C HIS A 67 -4.45 -22.19 -10.87
N ALA A 68 -5.55 -22.33 -10.13
CA ALA A 68 -6.28 -21.18 -9.59
C ALA A 68 -5.49 -20.42 -8.52
N PRO A 69 -4.83 -21.09 -7.55
CA PRO A 69 -3.94 -20.45 -6.59
C PRO A 69 -2.75 -19.71 -7.23
N ALA A 70 -2.12 -20.26 -8.28
CA ALA A 70 -1.03 -19.60 -8.99
C ALA A 70 -1.50 -18.31 -9.67
N LEU A 71 -2.66 -18.34 -10.34
CA LEU A 71 -3.26 -17.15 -10.94
C LEU A 71 -3.64 -16.09 -9.89
N PHE A 72 -4.06 -16.51 -8.69
CA PHE A 72 -4.30 -15.59 -7.58
C PHE A 72 -3.01 -14.93 -7.10
N ALA A 73 -1.92 -15.70 -6.94
CA ALA A 73 -0.60 -15.18 -6.57
C ALA A 73 -0.05 -14.18 -7.61
N VAL A 74 -0.24 -14.45 -8.90
CA VAL A 74 0.09 -13.47 -9.96
C VAL A 74 -0.67 -12.16 -9.76
N GLY A 75 -1.95 -12.22 -9.40
CA GLY A 75 -2.74 -11.04 -9.06
C GLY A 75 -2.19 -10.24 -7.87
N LEU A 76 -1.73 -10.93 -6.82
CA LEU A 76 -1.08 -10.29 -5.67
C LEU A 76 0.21 -9.58 -6.08
N CYS A 77 1.07 -10.22 -6.87
CA CYS A 77 2.31 -9.62 -7.36
C CYS A 77 2.05 -8.38 -8.23
N ILE A 78 1.05 -8.43 -9.13
CA ILE A 78 0.66 -7.26 -9.94
C ILE A 78 0.19 -6.12 -9.03
N GLY A 79 -0.58 -6.43 -7.98
CA GLY A 79 -0.99 -5.46 -6.98
C GLY A 79 0.20 -4.78 -6.30
N GLN A 80 1.16 -5.56 -5.82
CA GLN A 80 2.36 -5.06 -5.13
C GLN A 80 3.20 -4.15 -6.02
N VAL A 81 3.50 -4.57 -7.24
CA VAL A 81 4.25 -3.73 -8.20
C VAL A 81 3.48 -2.45 -8.53
N SER A 82 2.15 -2.56 -8.71
CA SER A 82 1.31 -1.39 -8.98
C SER A 82 1.35 -0.41 -7.81
N GLN A 83 1.29 -0.90 -6.57
CA GLN A 83 1.35 -0.07 -5.38
C GLN A 83 2.68 0.67 -5.25
N GLU A 84 3.82 0.01 -5.50
CA GLU A 84 5.13 0.67 -5.50
C GLU A 84 5.22 1.77 -6.57
N ILE A 85 4.78 1.49 -7.80
CA ILE A 85 4.78 2.47 -8.89
C ILE A 85 3.91 3.67 -8.53
N VAL A 86 2.71 3.42 -7.98
CA VAL A 86 1.78 4.49 -7.59
C VAL A 86 2.38 5.30 -6.46
N HIS A 87 2.82 4.67 -5.38
CA HIS A 87 3.46 5.33 -4.23
C HIS A 87 4.62 6.24 -4.67
N HIS A 88 5.49 5.72 -5.54
CA HIS A 88 6.60 6.47 -6.10
C HIS A 88 6.16 7.68 -6.90
N ARG A 89 5.09 7.56 -7.71
CA ARG A 89 4.51 8.69 -8.44
C ARG A 89 3.89 9.72 -7.52
N LEU A 90 3.25 9.30 -6.42
CA LEU A 90 2.65 10.23 -5.46
C LEU A 90 3.70 11.13 -4.81
N HIS A 91 4.88 10.59 -4.51
CA HIS A 91 5.99 11.37 -3.92
C HIS A 91 6.75 12.27 -4.90
N ARG A 92 6.69 11.99 -6.21
CA ARG A 92 7.46 12.73 -7.24
C ARG A 92 6.65 13.69 -8.09
N THR A 93 5.34 13.74 -7.91
CA THR A 93 4.47 14.59 -8.72
C THR A 93 3.96 15.75 -7.90
N ASP A 94 4.15 16.97 -8.38
CA ASP A 94 3.69 18.18 -7.67
C ASP A 94 2.19 18.47 -7.88
N SER A 95 1.60 17.96 -8.95
CA SER A 95 0.14 18.00 -9.20
C SER A 95 -0.27 17.08 -10.35
N PRO A 96 -0.83 15.88 -10.07
CA PRO A 96 -1.22 14.96 -11.14
C PRO A 96 -2.46 15.44 -11.91
N SER A 97 -2.41 15.44 -13.24
CA SER A 97 -3.56 15.80 -14.09
C SER A 97 -4.65 14.73 -14.14
N ASN A 98 -4.29 13.46 -13.91
CA ASN A 98 -5.24 12.36 -13.84
C ASN A 98 -6.10 12.45 -12.58
N ARG A 99 -7.44 12.45 -12.71
CA ARG A 99 -8.38 12.61 -11.59
C ARG A 99 -8.19 11.59 -10.46
N TRP A 100 -7.95 10.33 -10.80
CA TRP A 100 -7.75 9.26 -9.81
C TRP A 100 -6.41 9.46 -9.09
N LEU A 101 -5.34 9.74 -9.82
CA LEU A 101 -4.02 9.96 -9.24
C LEU A 101 -3.99 11.22 -8.39
N ALA A 102 -4.69 12.29 -8.79
CA ALA A 102 -4.86 13.51 -8.02
C ALA A 102 -5.60 13.26 -6.69
N ALA A 103 -6.61 12.39 -6.70
CA ALA A 103 -7.31 12.01 -5.47
C ALA A 103 -6.39 11.23 -4.52
N ARG A 104 -5.65 10.24 -5.04
CA ARG A 104 -4.66 9.49 -4.25
C ARG A 104 -3.52 10.36 -3.74
N TRP A 105 -3.05 11.30 -4.54
CA TRP A 105 -2.02 12.27 -4.16
C TRP A 105 -2.47 13.15 -3.00
N ARG A 106 -3.69 13.69 -3.03
CA ARG A 106 -4.22 14.46 -1.90
C ARG A 106 -4.38 13.62 -0.62
N GLU A 107 -4.89 12.40 -0.74
CA GLU A 107 -5.09 11.51 0.41
C GLU A 107 -3.73 11.08 1.01
N HIS A 108 -2.76 10.74 0.16
CA HIS A 108 -1.41 10.38 0.58
C HIS A 108 -0.64 11.58 1.15
N GLY A 109 -0.78 12.77 0.57
CA GLY A 109 -0.25 14.01 1.15
C GLY A 109 -0.85 14.28 2.53
N TYR A 110 -2.16 14.09 2.70
CA TYR A 110 -2.82 14.23 4.01
C TYR A 110 -2.24 13.26 5.04
N HIS A 111 -1.97 12.01 4.64
CA HIS A 111 -1.33 11.02 5.50
C HIS A 111 0.05 11.48 5.98
N HIS A 112 0.86 12.03 5.07
CA HIS A 112 2.22 12.48 5.39
C HIS A 112 2.27 13.78 6.20
N GLU A 113 1.38 14.73 5.90
CA GLU A 113 1.50 16.12 6.36
C GLU A 113 0.51 16.48 7.48
N VAL A 114 -0.65 15.82 7.54
CA VAL A 114 -1.75 16.20 8.42
C VAL A 114 -2.01 15.16 9.50
N ASP A 115 -2.21 13.89 9.12
CA ASP A 115 -2.52 12.81 10.07
C ASP A 115 -1.99 11.46 9.57
N GLY A 116 -0.85 11.05 10.11
CA GLY A 116 -0.25 9.73 9.85
C GLY A 116 -1.11 8.54 10.29
N ASN A 117 -2.23 8.76 10.98
CA ASN A 117 -3.17 7.70 11.34
C ASN A 117 -4.42 7.63 10.44
N ALA A 118 -4.43 8.33 9.30
CA ALA A 118 -5.51 8.33 8.32
C ALA A 118 -4.97 8.15 6.89
N ALA A 119 -5.84 7.84 5.92
CA ALA A 119 -5.52 7.65 4.50
C ALA A 119 -4.37 6.64 4.23
N TYR A 120 -4.53 5.42 4.74
CA TYR A 120 -3.53 4.37 4.55
C TYR A 120 -3.54 3.79 3.13
N GLY A 121 -4.65 3.87 2.39
CA GLY A 121 -4.76 3.31 1.05
C GLY A 121 -4.01 4.13 0.00
N THR A 122 -2.90 3.61 -0.54
CA THR A 122 -2.13 4.24 -1.62
C THR A 122 -2.79 4.01 -2.99
N CYS A 123 -3.20 2.77 -3.29
CA CYS A 123 -3.89 2.46 -4.55
C CYS A 123 -5.37 2.85 -4.53
N THR A 124 -6.03 2.75 -3.38
CA THR A 124 -7.46 3.04 -3.24
C THR A 124 -7.84 3.41 -1.81
N GLY A 125 -8.60 4.50 -1.66
CA GLY A 125 -9.22 4.87 -0.37
C GLY A 125 -10.49 4.07 -0.03
N PHE A 126 -10.77 2.95 -0.72
CA PHE A 126 -11.94 2.11 -0.43
C PHE A 126 -11.89 1.56 1.00
N TRP A 127 -10.76 0.99 1.40
CA TRP A 127 -10.59 0.42 2.74
C TRP A 127 -10.57 1.49 3.82
N ASP A 128 -10.06 2.69 3.53
CA ASP A 128 -10.18 3.84 4.44
C ASP A 128 -11.62 4.26 4.71
N ARG A 129 -12.52 4.10 3.74
CA ARG A 129 -13.96 4.33 3.97
C ARG A 129 -14.58 3.20 4.78
N VAL A 130 -14.27 1.95 4.44
CA VAL A 130 -14.80 0.76 5.12
C VAL A 130 -14.40 0.74 6.60
N PHE A 131 -13.16 1.12 6.92
CA PHE A 131 -12.60 1.05 8.28
C PHE A 131 -12.54 2.40 9.00
N GLY A 132 -13.14 3.45 8.42
CA GLY A 132 -13.28 4.76 9.08
C GLY A 132 -11.96 5.54 9.26
N THR A 133 -11.01 5.39 8.35
CA THR A 133 -9.72 6.10 8.34
C THR A 133 -9.58 7.08 7.17
N SER A 134 -10.68 7.52 6.57
CA SER A 134 -10.67 8.53 5.50
C SER A 134 -10.23 9.91 6.02
N PRO A 135 -9.56 10.75 5.21
CA PRO A 135 -9.22 12.12 5.61
C PRO A 135 -10.43 12.89 6.10
N ARG A 136 -10.26 13.56 7.24
CA ARG A 136 -11.31 14.40 7.80
C ARG A 136 -11.27 15.76 7.12
N GLN A 137 -12.42 16.22 6.64
CA GLN A 137 -12.54 17.46 5.87
C GLN A 137 -12.23 18.73 6.68
N ASP A 138 -12.20 18.66 8.01
CA ASP A 138 -11.89 19.78 8.90
C ASP A 138 -10.39 20.05 9.06
N ARG A 139 -9.53 19.18 8.53
CA ARG A 139 -8.08 19.34 8.54
C ARG A 139 -7.57 19.43 7.11
N HIS A 140 -6.82 20.47 6.78
CA HIS A 140 -6.33 20.70 5.43
C HIS A 140 -4.81 20.79 5.40
N ILE A 141 -4.24 20.36 4.28
CA ILE A 141 -2.87 20.66 3.87
C ILE A 141 -2.81 22.17 3.65
N SER A 142 -1.98 22.88 4.41
CA SER A 142 -1.81 24.33 4.37
C SER A 142 -1.07 24.80 3.11
#